data_AF-T1FX42-F1
#
_entry.id   AF-T1FX42-F1
#
_cell.length_a   1.000
_cell.length_b   1.000
_cell.length_c   1.000
_cell.angle_alpha   90.00
_cell.angle_beta   90.00
_cell.angle_gamma   90.00
#
_symmetry.space_group_name_H-M   'P 1'
#
loop_
_entity.id
_entity.type
_entity.pdbx_description
1 polymer ?
#
loop_
_entity_poly.entity_id
_entity_poly.type
_entity_poly.pdbx_seq_one_letter_code
_entity_poly.pdbx_strand_id
1 'polypeptide(L)'
;MRQKRFLTNRKQPTNRVINEDQIQDLRLKVNSRERKRMHDLKSALDALREVIPYSRGPSVIKLSKISTLTMARNYIVMLTKSLEEMRKMLPEPLR
;
A
#
# COMPACT_ATOMS: atom_id res chain seq x y z
N MET A 1 -24.95 -17.90 -55.24
CA MET A 1 -24.60 -17.28 -53.93
C MET A 1 -23.79 -18.27 -53.10
N ARG A 2 -22.46 -18.15 -53.04
CA ARG A 2 -21.59 -18.97 -52.19
C ARG A 2 -20.61 -18.02 -51.48
N GLN A 3 -20.87 -17.72 -50.22
CA GLN A 3 -19.96 -16.94 -49.38
C GLN A 3 -18.75 -17.82 -49.03
N LYS A 4 -17.56 -17.46 -49.53
CA LYS A 4 -16.29 -17.99 -49.01
C LYS A 4 -15.94 -17.18 -47.77
N ARG A 5 -16.01 -17.80 -46.59
CA ARG A 5 -15.51 -17.24 -45.33
C ARG A 5 -13.99 -17.14 -45.43
N PHE A 6 -13.45 -15.92 -45.35
CA PHE A 6 -12.03 -15.69 -45.15
C PHE A 6 -11.66 -16.16 -43.73
N LEU A 7 -10.92 -17.26 -43.63
CA LEU A 7 -10.25 -17.62 -42.39
C LEU A 7 -9.02 -16.72 -42.25
N THR A 8 -9.10 -15.72 -41.39
CA THR A 8 -7.95 -14.89 -41.02
C THR A 8 -6.92 -15.77 -40.32
N ASN A 9 -5.76 -15.94 -40.94
CA ASN A 9 -4.63 -16.69 -40.43
C ASN A 9 -4.03 -15.96 -39.21
N ARG A 10 -4.56 -16.24 -38.01
CA ARG A 10 -3.96 -15.79 -36.75
C ARG A 10 -2.70 -16.61 -36.52
N LYS A 11 -1.54 -16.05 -36.89
CA LYS A 11 -0.22 -16.62 -36.56
C LYS A 11 -0.16 -16.82 -35.04
N GLN A 12 -0.18 -18.08 -34.61
CA GLN A 12 0.13 -18.48 -33.23
C GLN A 12 1.51 -17.90 -32.88
N PRO A 13 1.70 -17.28 -31.70
CA PRO A 13 3.02 -16.82 -31.31
C PRO A 13 3.92 -18.05 -31.19
N THR A 14 5.02 -18.03 -31.93
CA THR A 14 6.08 -19.04 -31.87
C THR A 14 6.48 -19.25 -30.41
N ASN A 15 6.40 -20.49 -29.95
CA ASN A 15 6.82 -20.92 -28.62
C ASN A 15 8.34 -20.67 -28.51
N ARG A 16 8.74 -19.45 -28.11
CA ARG A 16 10.14 -19.10 -27.89
C ARG A 16 10.58 -19.83 -26.64
N VAL A 17 11.40 -20.86 -26.80
CA VAL A 17 12.09 -21.51 -25.67
C VAL A 17 12.91 -20.43 -24.98
N ILE A 18 12.49 -20.04 -23.78
CA ILE A 18 13.18 -19.03 -22.98
C ILE A 18 14.40 -19.73 -22.36
N ASN A 19 15.61 -19.26 -22.68
CA ASN A 19 16.84 -19.82 -22.12
C ASN A 19 16.83 -19.67 -20.59
N GLU A 20 17.43 -20.62 -19.86
CA GLU A 20 17.42 -20.64 -18.39
C GLU A 20 17.93 -19.34 -17.76
N ASP A 21 18.97 -18.73 -18.37
CA ASP A 21 19.50 -17.43 -17.95
C ASP A 21 18.47 -16.29 -18.05
N GLN A 22 17.66 -16.29 -19.11
CA GLN A 22 16.60 -15.31 -19.28
C GLN A 22 15.49 -15.52 -18.24
N ILE A 23 15.19 -16.76 -17.87
CA ILE A 23 14.26 -17.07 -16.77
C ILE A 23 14.82 -16.55 -15.44
N GLN A 24 16.11 -16.75 -15.19
CA GLN A 24 16.77 -16.28 -13.98
C GLN A 24 16.77 -14.75 -13.89
N ASP A 25 17.08 -14.05 -14.98
CA ASP A 25 17.01 -12.58 -15.05
C ASP A 25 15.60 -12.06 -14.78
N LEU A 26 14.58 -12.72 -15.33
CA LEU A 26 13.18 -12.35 -15.08
C LEU A 26 12.83 -12.54 -13.59
N ARG A 27 13.24 -13.65 -12.97
CA ARG A 27 13.05 -13.88 -11.53
C ARG A 27 13.73 -12.80 -10.70
N LEU A 28 14.98 -12.46 -11.00
CA LEU A 28 15.72 -11.41 -10.29
C LEU A 28 15.07 -10.03 -10.44
N LYS A 29 14.59 -9.68 -11.64
CA LYS A 29 13.84 -8.43 -11.90
C LYS A 29 12.55 -8.37 -11.10
N VAL A 30 11.78 -9.46 -11.06
CA VAL A 30 10.54 -9.55 -10.26
C VAL A 30 10.84 -9.39 -8.77
N ASN A 31 11.85 -10.11 -8.25
CA ASN A 31 12.23 -10.04 -6.84
C ASN A 31 12.73 -8.66 -6.44
N SER A 32 13.50 -7.99 -7.31
CA SER A 32 13.94 -6.61 -7.09
C SER A 32 12.74 -5.66 -6.96
N ARG A 33 11.75 -5.78 -7.85
CA ARG A 33 10.53 -4.98 -7.81
C ARG A 33 9.74 -5.21 -6.53
N GLU A 34 9.58 -6.45 -6.09
CA GLU A 34 8.84 -6.74 -4.85
C GLU A 34 9.59 -6.25 -3.61
N ARG A 35 10.92 -6.34 -3.58
CA ARG A 35 11.73 -5.74 -2.50
C ARG A 35 11.51 -4.23 -2.42
N LYS A 36 11.52 -3.53 -3.56
CA LYS A 36 11.23 -2.09 -3.61
C LYS A 36 9.84 -1.79 -3.06
N ARG A 37 8.81 -2.51 -3.52
CA ARG A 37 7.44 -2.38 -3.02
C ARG A 37 7.34 -2.57 -1.50
N MET A 38 8.04 -3.57 -0.97
CA MET A 38 8.07 -3.86 0.47
C MET A 38 8.82 -2.78 1.27
N HIS A 39 9.89 -2.21 0.70
CA HIS A 39 10.60 -1.09 1.29
C HIS A 39 9.69 0.14 1.40
N ASP A 40 9.01 0.50 0.31
CA ASP A 40 8.09 1.63 0.29
C ASP A 40 6.94 1.45 1.30
N LEU A 41 6.39 0.23 1.40
CA LEU A 41 5.38 -0.13 2.41
C LEU A 41 5.92 0.02 3.84
N LYS A 42 7.17 -0.41 4.09
CA LYS A 42 7.79 -0.32 5.40
C LYS A 42 8.04 1.15 5.79
N SER A 43 8.51 1.96 4.84
CA SER A 43 8.69 3.40 5.03
C SER A 43 7.38 4.11 5.36
N ALA A 44 6.29 3.78 4.66
CA ALA A 44 4.97 4.35 4.98
C ALA A 44 4.47 3.94 6.38
N LEU A 45 4.70 2.69 6.79
CA LEU A 45 4.32 2.24 8.13
C LEU A 45 5.17 2.89 9.23
N ASP A 46 6.45 3.13 8.97
CA ASP A 46 7.31 3.87 9.90
C ASP A 46 6.87 5.33 10.00
N ALA A 47 6.55 6.00 8.89
CA ALA A 47 5.95 7.34 8.91
C ALA A 47 4.62 7.38 9.71
N LEU A 48 3.81 6.32 9.64
CA LEU A 48 2.60 6.21 10.47
C LEU A 48 2.93 6.10 11.97
N ARG A 49 4.00 5.39 12.35
CA ARG A 49 4.42 5.32 13.76
C ARG A 49 4.79 6.70 14.30
N GLU A 50 5.41 7.54 13.49
CA GLU A 50 5.85 8.88 13.90
C GLU A 50 4.72 9.81 14.34
N VAL A 51 3.49 9.59 13.85
CA VAL A 51 2.32 10.39 14.18
C VAL A 51 1.42 9.76 15.26
N ILE A 52 1.73 8.55 15.73
CA ILE A 52 0.98 7.88 16.78
C ILE A 52 1.39 8.45 18.16
N PRO A 53 0.43 8.77 19.05
CA PRO A 53 0.75 9.23 20.40
C PRO A 53 1.61 8.22 21.17
N TYR A 54 2.58 8.73 21.93
CA TYR A 54 3.47 7.94 22.80
C TYR A 54 4.38 6.94 22.06
N SER A 55 4.49 7.02 20.74
CA SER A 55 5.41 6.20 19.94
C SER A 55 6.87 6.68 20.01
N ARG A 56 7.12 7.86 20.60
CA ARG A 56 8.45 8.47 20.74
C ARG A 56 8.87 8.53 22.21
N GLY A 57 10.08 8.04 22.49
CA GLY A 57 10.74 8.16 23.78
C GLY A 57 11.96 7.23 23.87
N PRO A 58 12.95 7.55 24.72
CA PRO A 58 14.20 6.78 24.83
C PRO A 58 14.01 5.33 25.29
N SER A 59 12.84 4.99 25.85
CA SER A 59 12.47 3.65 26.29
C SER A 59 11.33 3.03 25.48
N VAL A 60 10.86 3.69 24.42
CA VAL A 60 9.71 3.22 23.63
C VAL A 60 10.18 2.22 22.58
N ILE A 61 9.68 1.00 22.68
CA ILE A 61 9.97 -0.08 21.74
C ILE A 61 9.18 0.15 20.44
N LYS A 62 9.79 -0.16 19.29
CA LYS A 62 9.13 -0.10 17.98
C LYS A 62 7.85 -0.95 17.97
N LEU A 63 6.72 -0.30 17.76
CA LEU A 63 5.41 -0.95 17.70
C LEU A 63 5.34 -1.99 16.58
N SER A 64 4.70 -3.12 16.88
CA SER A 64 4.39 -4.16 15.89
C SER A 64 3.48 -3.60 14.77
N LYS A 65 3.40 -4.28 13.62
CA LYS A 65 2.53 -3.84 12.50
C LYS A 65 1.06 -3.75 12.94
N ILE A 66 0.56 -4.76 13.66
CA ILE A 66 -0.82 -4.80 14.14
C ILE A 66 -1.08 -3.70 15.18
N SER A 67 -0.18 -3.53 16.15
CA SER A 67 -0.31 -2.49 17.18
C SER A 67 -0.32 -1.09 16.55
N THR A 68 0.55 -0.84 15.56
CA THR A 68 0.60 0.43 14.82
C THR A 68 -0.75 0.73 14.16
N LEU A 69 -1.34 -0.24 13.46
CA LEU A 69 -2.62 -0.05 12.77
C LEU A 69 -3.79 0.14 13.74
N THR A 70 -3.81 -0.61 14.85
CA THR A 70 -4.83 -0.47 15.89
C THR A 70 -4.75 0.90 16.56
N MET A 71 -3.55 1.34 16.94
CA MET A 71 -3.35 2.66 17.56
C MET A 71 -3.69 3.79 16.60
N ALA A 72 -3.31 3.71 15.33
CA ALA A 72 -3.66 4.70 14.32
C ALA A 72 -5.19 4.86 14.19
N ARG A 73 -5.94 3.75 14.10
CA ARG A 73 -7.40 3.78 14.07
C ARG A 73 -7.99 4.45 15.31
N ASN A 74 -7.54 4.05 16.49
CA ASN A 74 -8.03 4.60 17.75
C ASN A 74 -7.72 6.09 17.87
N TYR A 75 -6.55 6.51 17.39
CA TYR A 75 -6.15 7.90 17.41
C TYR A 75 -7.03 8.77 16.50
N ILE A 76 -7.36 8.30 15.30
CA ILE A 76 -8.33 8.99 14.42
C ILE A 76 -9.67 9.17 15.14
N VAL A 77 -10.21 8.11 15.74
CA VAL A 77 -11.50 8.16 16.45
C VAL A 77 -11.45 9.15 17.61
N MET A 78 -10.36 9.15 18.39
CA MET A 78 -10.17 10.07 19.51
C MET A 78 -10.14 11.53 19.02
N LEU A 79 -9.35 11.84 17.99
CA LEU A 79 -9.26 13.20 17.44
C LEU A 79 -10.62 13.69 16.91
N THR A 80 -11.38 12.83 16.22
CA THR A 80 -12.71 13.17 15.74
C THR A 80 -13.65 13.53 16.89
N LYS A 81 -13.68 12.73 17.96
CA LYS A 81 -14.49 13.00 19.15
C LYS A 81 -14.08 14.31 19.84
N SER A 82 -12.78 14.54 20.01
CA SER A 82 -12.28 15.79 20.60
C SER A 82 -12.67 17.01 19.78
N LEU A 83 -12.67 16.92 18.45
CA LEU A 83 -13.14 18.01 17.58
C LEU A 83 -14.65 18.27 17.73
N GLU A 84 -15.47 17.23 17.85
CA GLU A 84 -16.90 17.36 18.10
C GLU A 84 -17.21 18.00 19.45
N GLU A 85 -16.48 17.61 20.49
CA GLU A 85 -16.61 18.20 21.83
C GLU A 85 -16.23 19.68 21.83
N MET A 86 -15.09 20.03 21.22
CA MET A 86 -14.67 21.43 21.10
C MET A 86 -15.69 22.28 20.33
N ARG A 87 -16.30 21.74 19.27
CA ARG A 87 -17.37 22.43 18.53
C ARG A 87 -18.61 22.70 19.38
N LYS A 88 -18.96 21.81 20.30
CA LYS A 88 -20.09 22.01 21.23
C LYS A 88 -19.77 23.05 22.32
N MET A 89 -18.49 23.17 22.70
CA MET A 89 -18.04 24.11 23.72
C MET A 89 -17.87 25.54 23.19
N LEU A 90 -17.66 25.70 21.88
CA LEU A 90 -17.63 27.02 21.26
C LEU A 90 -19.06 27.55 21.09
N PRO A 91 -19.43 28.68 21.71
CA PRO A 91 -20.70 29.33 21.41
C PRO A 91 -20.72 29.67 19.91
N GLU A 92 -21.87 29.45 19.26
CA GLU A 92 -22.09 29.82 17.86
C GLU A 92 -21.52 31.22 17.59
N PRO A 93 -20.73 31.42 16.51
CA PRO A 93 -20.24 32.75 16.19
C PRO A 93 -21.45 33.67 16.01
N LEU A 94 -21.50 34.72 16.83
CA LEU A 94 -22.47 35.81 16.71
C LEU A 94 -22.49 36.26 15.24
N ARG A 95 -23.55 35.88 14.52
CA ARG A 95 -23.85 36.40 13.19
C ARG A 95 -24.40 37.80 13.29
#